data_AF-A7RW63-F1
#
_entry.id   AF-A7RW63-F1
#
_cell.length_a   1.000
_cell.length_b   1.000
_cell.length_c   1.000
_cell.angle_alpha   90.00
_cell.angle_beta   90.00
_cell.angle_gamma   90.00
#
_symmetry.space_group_name_H-M   'P 1'
#
loop_
_entity.id
_entity.type
_entity.pdbx_description
1 polymer ?
#
loop_
_entity_poly.entity_id
_entity_poly.type
_entity_poly.pdbx_seq_one_letter_code
_entity_poly.pdbx_strand_id
1 'polypeptide(L)'
;QTLDGKAVDRHLLGLKLTAVELSGGGIRLSWTIYIDPSYHYFFHFKLLTSQVPLQQESWGVFVPAVPDGYAICYNPQPNKLMYSVSTFNSNPATNPGHFATAMQRSLDEMKLLGTI
;
A
#
# COMPACT_ATOMS: atom_id res chain seq x y z
N GLN A 1 2.42 -15.39 6.75
CA GLN A 1 2.42 -14.42 7.86
C GLN A 1 1.15 -13.56 7.85
N THR A 2 0.95 -12.67 6.86
CA THR A 2 -0.24 -11.78 6.83
C THR A 2 -1.56 -12.55 6.74
N LEU A 3 -1.66 -13.55 5.86
CA LEU A 3 -2.85 -14.41 5.73
C LEU A 3 -3.13 -15.23 6.99
N ASP A 4 -2.12 -15.48 7.82
CA ASP A 4 -2.23 -16.21 9.08
C ASP A 4 -2.59 -15.28 10.27
N GLY A 5 -2.90 -14.01 10.01
CA GLY A 5 -3.24 -13.03 11.04
C GLY A 5 -2.04 -12.57 11.89
N LYS A 6 -0.80 -12.78 11.43
CA LYS A 6 0.42 -12.44 12.20
C LYS A 6 1.02 -11.07 11.85
N ALA A 7 0.38 -10.30 10.97
CA ALA A 7 0.81 -8.96 10.61
C ALA A 7 0.42 -7.93 11.70
N VAL A 8 1.12 -6.79 11.72
CA VAL A 8 1.10 -5.85 12.84
C VAL A 8 0.04 -4.76 12.73
N ASP A 9 -0.35 -4.37 11.51
CA ASP A 9 -1.18 -3.19 11.23
C ASP A 9 -2.54 -3.24 11.96
N ARG A 10 -3.26 -4.35 11.80
CA ARG A 10 -4.57 -4.54 12.44
C ARG A 10 -4.46 -4.74 13.94
N HIS A 11 -3.38 -5.33 14.43
CA HIS A 11 -3.13 -5.48 15.85
C HIS A 11 -2.88 -4.12 16.52
N LEU A 12 -2.03 -3.27 15.93
CA LEU A 12 -1.80 -1.90 16.41
C LEU A 12 -3.07 -1.05 16.38
N LEU A 13 -3.91 -1.21 15.34
CA LEU A 13 -5.22 -0.57 15.27
C LEU A 13 -6.14 -1.05 16.41
N GLY A 14 -6.21 -2.36 16.65
CA GLY A 14 -7.01 -2.93 17.74
C GLY A 14 -6.62 -2.35 19.10
N LEU A 15 -5.32 -2.35 19.41
CA LEU A 15 -4.79 -1.76 20.65
C LEU A 15 -5.12 -0.25 20.77
N LYS A 16 -5.07 0.50 19.66
CA LYS A 16 -5.45 1.92 19.64
C LYS A 16 -6.91 2.12 19.97
N LEU A 17 -7.80 1.34 19.35
CA LEU A 17 -9.23 1.43 19.57
C LEU A 17 -9.60 1.02 21.02
N THR A 18 -8.96 -0.03 21.55
CA THR A 18 -9.10 -0.42 22.96
C THR A 18 -8.65 0.70 23.90
N ALA A 19 -7.54 1.38 23.61
CA ALA A 19 -7.09 2.53 24.40
C ALA A 19 -8.10 3.69 24.37
N VAL A 20 -8.71 3.98 23.21
CA VAL A 20 -9.78 4.98 23.10
C VAL A 20 -10.97 4.59 23.97
N GLU A 21 -11.45 3.35 23.86
CA GLU A 21 -12.63 2.87 24.59
C GLU A 21 -12.43 2.90 26.11
N LEU A 22 -11.25 2.49 26.60
CA LEU A 22 -10.95 2.41 28.04
C LEU A 22 -10.51 3.74 28.67
N SER A 23 -10.22 4.76 27.86
CA SER A 23 -9.69 6.04 28.35
C SER A 23 -10.64 6.78 29.31
N GLY A 24 -11.95 6.51 29.25
CA GLY A 24 -12.94 7.01 30.20
C GLY A 24 -13.07 6.20 31.51
N GLY A 25 -12.49 5.01 31.58
CA GLY A 25 -12.65 4.05 32.69
C GLY A 25 -11.49 4.03 33.70
N GLY A 26 -10.55 4.97 33.64
CA GLY A 26 -9.40 5.05 34.56
C GLY A 26 -8.22 4.14 34.21
N ILE A 27 -8.32 3.31 33.17
CA ILE A 27 -7.19 2.53 32.63
C ILE A 27 -6.39 3.41 31.67
N ARG A 28 -5.11 3.66 32.00
CA ARG A 28 -4.18 4.38 31.13
C ARG A 28 -3.32 3.41 30.32
N LEU A 29 -3.75 3.11 29.10
CA LEU A 29 -2.86 2.48 28.11
C LEU A 29 -1.82 3.50 27.63
N SER A 30 -0.59 3.04 27.35
CA SER A 30 0.49 3.93 26.94
C SER A 30 0.23 4.46 25.52
N TRP A 31 -0.07 5.76 25.43
CA TRP A 31 -0.32 6.46 24.16
C TRP A 31 0.94 6.80 23.37
N THR A 32 2.12 6.62 23.98
CA THR A 32 3.41 7.09 23.45
C THR A 32 3.69 6.62 22.03
N ILE A 33 3.38 5.35 21.71
CA ILE A 33 3.59 4.82 20.37
C ILE A 33 2.67 5.45 19.31
N TYR A 34 1.47 5.90 19.69
CA TYR A 34 0.47 6.41 18.74
C TYR A 34 0.62 7.89 18.41
N ILE A 35 1.38 8.61 19.22
CA ILE A 35 1.74 10.02 19.00
C ILE A 35 3.17 10.16 18.45
N ASP A 36 3.91 9.05 18.36
CA ASP A 36 5.26 9.06 17.80
C ASP A 36 5.19 9.35 16.29
N PRO A 37 6.04 10.25 15.75
CA PRO A 37 6.08 10.55 14.33
C PRO A 37 6.31 9.30 13.44
N SER A 38 7.01 8.29 13.96
CA SER A 38 7.26 7.04 13.25
C SER A 38 5.99 6.23 13.02
N TYR A 39 5.00 6.31 13.93
CA TYR A 39 3.70 5.67 13.73
C TYR A 39 2.94 6.33 12.58
N HIS A 40 2.94 7.67 12.52
CA HIS A 40 2.35 8.40 11.41
C HIS A 40 3.05 8.08 10.08
N TYR A 41 4.37 8.04 10.08
CA TYR A 41 5.15 7.65 8.91
C TYR A 41 4.84 6.23 8.45
N PHE A 42 4.75 5.28 9.39
CA PHE A 42 4.44 3.87 9.10
C PHE A 42 3.09 3.70 8.38
N PHE A 43 2.06 4.46 8.79
CA PHE A 43 0.73 4.40 8.18
C PHE A 43 0.52 5.40 7.01
N HIS A 44 1.55 6.16 6.61
CA HIS A 44 1.50 7.07 5.47
C HIS A 44 1.89 6.34 4.18
N PHE A 45 0.98 5.50 3.67
CA PHE A 45 1.24 4.63 2.53
C PHE A 45 1.36 5.42 1.20
N LYS A 46 2.58 5.88 0.87
CA LYS A 46 2.90 6.50 -0.43
C LYS A 46 2.74 5.54 -1.60
N LEU A 47 2.77 4.23 -1.35
CA LEU A 47 2.53 3.20 -2.34
C LEU A 47 1.45 2.25 -1.82
N LEU A 48 0.24 2.38 -2.38
CA LEU A 48 -0.87 1.48 -2.11
C LEU A 48 -0.97 0.48 -3.25
N THR A 49 -0.89 -0.82 -2.97
CA THR A 49 -0.91 -1.86 -4.01
C THR A 49 -1.96 -2.92 -3.75
N SER A 50 -2.58 -3.45 -4.80
CA SER A 50 -3.45 -4.62 -4.69
C SER A 50 -3.35 -5.51 -5.92
N GLN A 51 -3.22 -6.81 -5.67
CA GLN A 51 -3.42 -7.83 -6.69
C GLN A 51 -4.92 -8.13 -6.81
N VAL A 52 -5.45 -8.08 -8.02
CA VAL A 52 -6.83 -8.46 -8.33
C VAL A 52 -6.79 -9.44 -9.50
N PRO A 53 -6.63 -10.75 -9.23
CA PRO A 53 -6.52 -11.75 -10.29
C PRO A 53 -7.88 -11.95 -10.96
N LEU A 54 -7.96 -11.67 -12.25
CA LEU A 54 -9.16 -11.82 -13.08
C LEU A 54 -8.81 -12.61 -14.33
N GLN A 55 -9.69 -13.53 -14.72
CA GLN A 55 -9.52 -14.31 -15.95
C GLN A 55 -9.64 -13.43 -17.20
N GLN A 56 -10.53 -12.43 -17.13
CA GLN A 56 -10.72 -11.45 -18.19
C GLN A 56 -9.52 -10.49 -18.24
N GLU A 57 -9.30 -9.91 -19.42
CA GLU A 57 -8.36 -8.81 -19.62
C GLU A 57 -8.94 -7.51 -19.04
N SER A 58 -9.15 -7.48 -17.73
CA SER A 58 -9.54 -6.31 -16.96
C SER A 58 -8.58 -6.04 -15.81
N TRP A 59 -8.53 -4.78 -15.40
CA TRP A 59 -7.77 -4.31 -14.24
C TRP A 59 -8.66 -3.44 -13.36
N GLY A 60 -8.46 -3.53 -12.05
CA GLY A 60 -9.04 -2.58 -11.12
C GLY A 60 -8.34 -1.22 -11.20
N VAL A 61 -9.02 -0.19 -10.72
CA VAL A 61 -8.42 1.13 -10.48
C VAL A 61 -8.94 1.61 -9.14
N PHE A 62 -8.06 2.16 -8.32
CA PHE A 62 -8.39 2.88 -7.10
C PHE A 62 -7.48 4.09 -6.98
N VAL A 63 -7.80 4.98 -6.04
CA VAL A 63 -7.05 6.21 -5.78
C VAL A 63 -5.97 5.99 -4.71
N PRO A 64 -4.90 6.80 -4.68
CA PRO A 64 -3.90 6.72 -3.62
C PRO A 64 -4.51 6.95 -2.23
N ALA A 65 -3.90 6.36 -1.21
CA ALA A 65 -4.30 6.59 0.19
C ALA A 65 -3.94 8.00 0.69
N VAL A 66 -2.96 8.65 0.07
CA VAL A 66 -2.40 9.94 0.49
C VAL A 66 -2.16 10.85 -0.74
N PRO A 67 -2.21 12.19 -0.58
CA PRO A 67 -2.05 13.13 -1.69
C PRO A 67 -0.72 13.03 -2.45
N ASP A 68 0.35 12.60 -1.78
CA ASP A 68 1.71 12.45 -2.32
C ASP A 68 2.06 10.99 -2.68
N GLY A 69 1.06 10.16 -2.93
CA GLY A 69 1.22 8.74 -3.18
C GLY A 69 0.77 8.26 -4.56
N TYR A 70 0.99 6.97 -4.77
CA TYR A 70 0.53 6.18 -5.90
C TYR A 70 -0.42 5.08 -5.43
N ALA A 71 -1.36 4.71 -6.30
CA ALA A 71 -2.14 3.49 -6.18
C ALA A 71 -1.92 2.60 -7.39
N ILE A 72 -1.64 1.33 -7.16
CA ILE A 72 -1.30 0.35 -8.20
C ILE A 72 -2.16 -0.89 -8.02
N CYS A 73 -3.03 -1.13 -8.99
CA CYS A 73 -3.77 -2.37 -9.07
C CYS A 73 -3.17 -3.22 -10.18
N TYR A 74 -3.01 -4.52 -9.96
CA TYR A 74 -2.48 -5.40 -10.99
C TYR A 74 -3.18 -6.76 -11.07
N ASN A 75 -3.29 -7.27 -12.29
CA ASN A 75 -3.87 -8.55 -12.65
C ASN A 75 -2.79 -9.40 -13.36
N PRO A 76 -2.13 -10.32 -12.65
CA PRO A 76 -1.22 -11.29 -13.25
C PRO A 76 -1.99 -12.31 -14.08
N GLN A 77 -1.57 -12.48 -15.33
CA GLN A 77 -2.05 -13.52 -16.24
C GLN A 77 -0.88 -14.43 -16.68
N PRO A 78 -1.14 -15.60 -17.30
CA PRO A 78 -0.08 -16.56 -17.62
C PRO A 78 1.09 -16.01 -18.44
N ASN A 79 0.86 -15.02 -19.31
CA ASN A 79 1.87 -14.48 -20.21
C ASN A 79 2.02 -12.94 -20.14
N LYS A 80 1.30 -12.27 -19.24
CA LYS A 80 1.33 -10.81 -19.11
C LYS A 80 0.94 -10.35 -17.72
N LEU A 81 1.36 -9.14 -17.38
CA LEU A 81 0.91 -8.43 -16.20
C LEU A 81 0.16 -7.18 -16.66
N MET A 82 -1.11 -7.08 -16.31
CA MET A 82 -1.86 -5.85 -16.53
C MET A 82 -1.87 -5.05 -15.24
N TYR A 83 -1.66 -3.74 -15.34
CA TYR A 83 -1.68 -2.88 -14.15
C TYR A 83 -2.19 -1.49 -14.48
N SER A 84 -2.74 -0.84 -13.46
CA SER A 84 -3.09 0.58 -13.47
C SER A 84 -2.22 1.32 -12.46
N VAL A 85 -1.91 2.57 -12.76
CA VAL A 85 -1.21 3.49 -11.85
C VAL A 85 -2.02 4.76 -11.76
N SER A 86 -2.40 5.16 -10.55
CA SER A 86 -3.09 6.42 -10.28
C SER A 86 -2.32 7.28 -9.29
N THR A 87 -2.48 8.58 -9.41
CA THR A 87 -1.98 9.58 -8.46
C THR A 87 -2.86 10.83 -8.51
N PHE A 88 -2.65 11.79 -7.62
CA PHE A 88 -3.34 13.07 -7.63
C PHE A 88 -2.55 14.13 -8.41
N ASN A 89 -3.18 14.79 -9.37
CA ASN A 89 -2.56 15.89 -10.14
C ASN A 89 -2.17 17.10 -9.27
N SER A 90 -2.72 17.21 -8.06
CA SER A 90 -2.39 18.27 -7.11
C SER A 90 -0.97 18.14 -6.55
N ASN A 91 -0.32 16.97 -6.69
CA ASN A 91 1.05 16.78 -6.24
C ASN A 91 2.02 16.69 -7.42
N PRO A 92 2.90 17.70 -7.60
CA PRO A 92 3.85 17.70 -8.72
C PRO A 92 4.98 16.67 -8.56
N ALA A 93 5.18 16.09 -7.37
CA ALA A 93 6.21 15.07 -7.13
C ALA A 93 5.81 13.68 -7.64
N THR A 94 4.54 13.49 -8.01
CA THR A 94 4.04 12.21 -8.52
C THR A 94 3.63 12.32 -9.99
N ASN A 95 3.94 11.28 -10.78
CA ASN A 95 3.51 11.20 -12.17
C ASN A 95 3.23 9.74 -12.54
N PRO A 96 2.00 9.39 -12.95
CA PRO A 96 1.62 8.00 -13.17
C PRO A 96 2.34 7.40 -14.38
N GLY A 97 2.62 8.20 -15.42
CA GLY A 97 3.35 7.77 -16.62
C GLY A 97 4.82 7.48 -16.35
N HIS A 98 5.50 8.33 -15.57
CA HIS A 98 6.88 8.10 -15.14
C HIS A 98 6.98 6.83 -14.29
N PHE A 99 6.07 6.66 -13.32
CA PHE A 99 6.06 5.46 -12.49
C PHE A 99 5.80 4.19 -13.31
N ALA A 100 4.82 4.20 -14.22
CA ALA A 100 4.54 3.06 -15.10
C ALA A 100 5.75 2.70 -15.99
N THR A 101 6.43 3.71 -16.53
CA THR A 101 7.65 3.50 -17.32
C THR A 101 8.77 2.88 -16.49
N ALA A 102 8.98 3.37 -15.26
CA ALA A 102 9.97 2.81 -14.34
C ALA A 102 9.62 1.37 -13.95
N MET A 103 8.35 1.10 -13.64
CA MET A 103 7.87 -0.25 -13.30
C MET A 103 8.09 -1.24 -14.45
N GLN A 104 7.78 -0.85 -15.69
CA GLN A 104 8.03 -1.68 -16.87
C GLN A 104 9.52 -2.00 -17.01
N ARG A 105 10.40 -1.00 -16.91
CA ARG A 105 11.85 -1.19 -16.97
C ARG A 105 12.35 -2.13 -15.87
N SER A 106 11.91 -1.93 -14.63
CA SER A 106 12.28 -2.83 -13.53
C SER A 106 11.86 -4.28 -13.80
N LEU A 107 10.66 -4.51 -14.34
CA LEU A 107 10.19 -5.86 -14.68
C LEU A 107 11.02 -6.50 -15.79
N ASP A 108 11.36 -5.73 -16.83
CA ASP A 108 12.19 -6.20 -17.95
C ASP A 108 13.62 -6.54 -17.49
N GLU A 109 14.21 -5.69 -16.64
CA GLU A 109 15.53 -5.91 -16.03
C GLU A 109 15.54 -7.14 -15.12
N MET A 110 14.54 -7.31 -14.26
CA MET A 110 14.41 -8.51 -13.41
C MET A 110 14.25 -9.78 -14.25
N LYS A 111 13.52 -9.72 -15.37
CA LYS A 111 13.38 -10.83 -16.30
C LYS A 111 14.71 -11.20 -16.93
N LEU A 112 15.49 -10.20 -17.37
CA LEU A 112 16.83 -10.43 -17.91
C LEU A 112 17.75 -11.08 -16.85
N LEU A 113 17.73 -10.57 -15.61
CA LEU A 113 18.49 -11.14 -14.49
C LEU A 113 18.07 -12.57 -14.13
N GLY A 114 16.81 -12.94 -14.35
CA GLY A 114 16.34 -14.32 -14.11
C GLY A 114 16.72 -15.31 -15.21
N THR A 115 17.32 -14.85 -16.31
CA THR A 115 17.74 -15.69 -17.44
C THR A 115 19.24 -15.97 -17.53
N ILE A 116 20.03 -15.35 -16.64
CA ILE A 116 21.44 -15.68 -16.40
C ILE A 116 21.57 -16.76 -15.33
#